data_AF-A0A7V3VYI4-F1
#
_entry.id   AF-A0A7V3VYI4-F1
#
_cell.length_a   1.000
_cell.length_b   1.000
_cell.length_c   1.000
_cell.angle_alpha   90.00
_cell.angle_beta   90.00
_cell.angle_gamma   90.00
#
_symmetry.space_group_name_H-M   'P 1'
#
loop_
_entity.id
_entity.type
_entity.pdbx_description
1 polymer ?
#
loop_
_entity_poly.entity_id
_entity_poly.type
_entity_poly.pdbx_seq_one_letter_code
_entity_poly.pdbx_strand_id
1 'polypeptide(L)'
;MNVWIGTSGYSYPDWVGSFYPLGTRSGQMLSYYCRAFPLVELNFTFYRPPTPAQLARLAENTPDKFQFIVKLPRSLSHEQRTDDLAAFRDAVAELQQRKQLMGLLCQMPQSAHYEKKSLRWLQILSAELSDMRLAVELRHRS
;
A
#
# COMPACT_ATOMS: atom_id res chain seq x y z
N MET A 1 -9.13 15.59 15.94
CA MET A 1 -8.07 15.18 15.00
C MET A 1 -7.94 13.67 15.12
N ASN A 2 -8.21 12.90 14.07
CA ASN A 2 -8.11 11.44 14.13
C ASN A 2 -6.72 11.01 13.66
N VAL A 3 -5.93 10.41 14.55
CA VAL A 3 -4.59 9.88 14.25
C VAL A 3 -4.70 8.38 14.06
N TRP A 4 -4.19 7.89 12.94
CA TRP A 4 -4.11 6.46 12.65
C TRP A 4 -2.66 6.01 12.78
N ILE A 5 -2.44 4.93 13.52
CA ILE A 5 -1.12 4.35 13.77
C ILE A 5 -1.13 2.92 13.24
N GLY A 6 -0.06 2.55 12.55
CA GLY A 6 0.14 1.24 11.98
C GLY A 6 1.60 1.08 11.57
N THR A 7 1.88 0.02 10.82
CA THR A 7 3.24 -0.30 10.37
C THR A 7 3.28 -0.47 8.85
N SER A 8 4.47 -0.33 8.29
CA SER A 8 4.79 -0.75 6.92
C SER A 8 4.90 -2.27 6.88
N GLY A 9 3.79 -2.93 6.58
CA GLY A 9 3.65 -4.40 6.56
C GLY A 9 3.27 -5.00 7.91
N TYR A 10 2.81 -6.26 7.88
CA TYR A 10 2.44 -7.04 9.06
C TYR A 10 3.07 -8.44 9.08
N SER A 11 3.41 -9.03 7.93
CA SER A 11 3.79 -10.45 7.83
C SER A 11 5.29 -10.68 8.01
N TYR A 12 5.79 -10.54 9.24
CA TYR A 12 7.21 -10.72 9.58
C TYR A 12 7.41 -11.90 10.54
N PRO A 13 8.14 -12.97 10.15
CA PRO A 13 8.46 -14.09 11.04
C PRO A 13 9.21 -13.67 12.31
N ASP A 14 10.08 -12.65 12.19
CA ASP A 14 10.88 -12.14 13.31
C ASP A 14 10.03 -11.45 14.39
N TRP A 15 8.75 -11.18 14.11
CA TRP A 15 7.80 -10.65 15.09
C TRP A 15 7.17 -11.76 15.95
N VAL A 16 7.38 -13.03 15.63
CA VAL A 16 6.92 -14.17 16.43
C VAL A 16 7.74 -14.29 17.71
N GLY A 17 7.05 -14.24 18.85
CA GLY A 17 7.64 -14.23 20.19
C GLY A 17 7.79 -12.82 20.79
N SER A 18 7.81 -11.77 19.97
CA SER A 18 7.93 -10.38 20.43
C SER A 18 6.60 -9.61 20.34
N PHE A 19 5.94 -9.67 19.19
CA PHE A 19 4.64 -9.06 18.95
C PHE A 19 3.54 -10.11 18.73
N TYR A 20 3.82 -11.13 17.91
CA TYR A 20 2.95 -12.28 17.72
C TYR A 20 3.21 -13.35 18.78
N PRO A 21 2.19 -14.08 19.26
CA PRO A 21 2.39 -15.22 20.14
C PRO A 21 3.30 -16.27 19.50
N LEU A 22 4.07 -16.98 20.32
CA LEU A 22 4.89 -18.11 19.86
C LEU A 22 4.04 -19.12 19.09
N GLY A 23 4.54 -19.58 17.94
CA GLY A 23 3.83 -20.52 17.07
C GLY A 23 2.80 -19.90 16.12
N THR A 24 2.64 -18.57 16.09
CA THR A 24 1.76 -17.89 15.12
C THR A 24 2.19 -18.19 13.69
N ARG A 25 1.27 -18.75 12.90
CA ARG A 25 1.51 -19.03 11.47
C ARG A 25 1.30 -17.77 10.63
N SER A 26 1.95 -17.68 9.48
CA SER A 26 1.83 -16.51 8.56
C SER A 26 0.39 -16.13 8.23
N GLY A 27 -0.48 -17.12 7.97
CA GLY A 27 -1.89 -16.90 7.68
C GLY A 27 -2.72 -16.33 8.85
N GLN A 28 -2.19 -16.36 10.07
CA GLN A 28 -2.84 -15.82 11.28
C GLN A 28 -2.32 -14.43 11.67
N MET A 29 -1.19 -14.01 11.10
CA MET A 29 -0.53 -12.75 11.47
C MET A 29 -1.43 -11.54 11.24
N LEU A 30 -2.16 -11.46 10.12
CA LEU A 30 -3.06 -10.33 9.84
C LEU A 30 -4.20 -10.23 10.87
N SER A 31 -4.84 -11.36 11.18
CA SER A 31 -5.93 -11.39 12.16
C SER A 31 -5.45 -10.97 13.55
N TYR A 32 -4.23 -11.35 13.93
CA TYR A 32 -3.63 -10.88 15.18
C TYR A 32 -3.27 -9.39 15.12
N TYR A 33 -2.65 -8.95 14.01
CA TYR A 33 -2.23 -7.57 13.79
C TYR A 33 -3.39 -6.58 13.94
N CYS A 34 -4.58 -6.93 13.40
CA CYS A 34 -5.79 -6.11 13.48
C CYS A 34 -6.30 -5.87 14.92
N ARG A 35 -5.81 -6.62 15.91
CA ARG A 35 -6.16 -6.42 17.32
C ARG A 35 -5.38 -5.27 17.96
N ALA A 36 -4.22 -4.92 17.40
CA ALA A 36 -3.33 -3.89 17.92
C ALA A 36 -3.40 -2.59 17.11
N PHE A 37 -3.54 -2.70 15.78
CA PHE A 37 -3.53 -1.54 14.89
C PHE A 37 -4.80 -1.50 14.01
N PRO A 38 -5.35 -0.31 13.73
CA PRO A 38 -6.49 -0.13 12.84
C PRO A 38 -6.12 0.03 11.35
N LEU A 39 -4.82 0.05 11.03
CA LEU A 39 -4.29 0.34 9.69
C LEU A 39 -3.01 -0.43 9.43
N VAL A 40 -2.78 -0.85 8.19
CA VAL A 40 -1.47 -1.30 7.71
C VAL A 40 -1.15 -0.73 6.33
N GLU A 41 0.13 -0.45 6.08
CA GLU A 41 0.63 -0.17 4.74
C GLU A 41 1.11 -1.46 4.06
N LEU A 42 0.52 -1.80 2.91
CA LEU A 42 0.90 -2.95 2.10
C LEU A 42 2.09 -2.60 1.21
N ASN A 43 3.21 -3.31 1.43
CA ASN A 43 4.47 -3.10 0.72
C ASN A 43 4.80 -4.19 -0.30
N PHE A 44 4.19 -5.38 -0.20
CA PHE A 44 4.46 -6.47 -1.15
C PHE A 44 4.09 -6.10 -2.60
N THR A 45 3.18 -5.15 -2.76
CA THR A 45 2.73 -4.57 -4.03
C THR A 45 3.84 -3.84 -4.77
N PHE A 46 4.92 -3.46 -4.08
CA PHE A 46 6.09 -2.84 -4.70
C PHE A 46 6.74 -3.75 -5.75
N TYR A 47 6.81 -5.05 -5.50
CA TYR A 47 7.50 -5.99 -6.40
C TYR A 47 6.66 -6.40 -7.61
N ARG A 48 5.35 -6.46 -7.43
CA ARG A 48 4.37 -6.79 -8.47
C ARG A 48 3.01 -6.24 -8.08
N PRO A 49 2.15 -5.84 -9.04
CA PRO A 49 0.78 -5.50 -8.73
C PRO A 49 0.08 -6.61 -7.96
N PRO A 50 -0.72 -6.28 -6.93
CA PRO A 50 -1.60 -7.26 -6.31
C PRO A 50 -2.67 -7.67 -7.32
N THR A 51 -3.29 -8.83 -7.08
CA THR A 51 -4.54 -9.19 -7.78
C THR A 51 -5.77 -8.74 -6.98
N PRO A 52 -6.93 -8.53 -7.63
CA PRO A 52 -8.18 -8.25 -6.92
C PRO A 52 -8.49 -9.29 -5.84
N ALA A 53 -8.35 -10.58 -6.17
CA ALA A 53 -8.57 -11.67 -5.22
C ALA A 53 -7.65 -11.61 -3.98
N GLN A 54 -6.41 -11.14 -4.13
CA GLN A 54 -5.51 -10.94 -2.99
C GLN A 54 -6.02 -9.84 -2.07
N LEU A 55 -6.41 -8.68 -2.61
CA LEU A 55 -6.88 -7.56 -1.80
C LEU A 55 -8.27 -7.82 -1.20
N ALA A 56 -9.17 -8.46 -1.94
CA ALA A 56 -10.46 -8.93 -1.42
C ALA A 56 -10.27 -9.88 -0.22
N ARG A 57 -9.35 -10.85 -0.33
CA ARG A 57 -9.04 -11.76 0.77
C ARG A 57 -8.46 -11.03 1.97
N LEU A 58 -7.60 -10.02 1.78
CA LEU A 58 -7.09 -9.22 2.90
C LEU A 58 -8.25 -8.50 3.59
N ALA A 59 -9.08 -7.79 2.83
CA ALA A 59 -10.26 -7.09 3.33
C ALA A 59 -11.18 -8.02 4.17
N GLU A 60 -11.52 -9.19 3.63
CA GLU A 60 -12.39 -10.19 4.30
C GLU A 60 -11.82 -10.73 5.61
N ASN A 61 -10.49 -10.75 5.76
CA ASN A 61 -9.81 -11.24 6.96
C ASN A 61 -9.50 -10.10 7.95
N THR A 62 -10.07 -8.92 7.77
CA THR A 62 -9.91 -7.76 8.65
C THR A 62 -11.26 -7.18 9.07
N PRO A 63 -11.36 -6.48 10.22
CA PRO A 63 -12.59 -5.78 10.59
C PRO A 63 -13.03 -4.76 9.53
N ASP A 64 -14.33 -4.53 9.38
CA ASP A 64 -14.90 -3.60 8.38
C ASP A 64 -14.31 -2.18 8.43
N LYS A 65 -13.89 -1.73 9.63
CA LYS A 65 -13.30 -0.40 9.84
C LYS A 65 -11.78 -0.37 9.66
N PHE A 66 -11.14 -1.53 9.49
CA PHE A 66 -9.71 -1.62 9.26
C PHE A 66 -9.36 -1.00 7.90
N GLN A 67 -8.26 -0.28 7.86
CA GLN A 67 -7.85 0.48 6.69
C GLN A 67 -6.53 -0.05 6.12
N PHE A 68 -6.35 0.16 4.83
CA PHE A 68 -5.12 -0.16 4.11
C PHE A 68 -4.57 1.09 3.42
N ILE A 69 -3.25 1.27 3.49
CA ILE A 69 -2.50 2.09 2.53
C ILE A 69 -1.83 1.12 1.56
N VAL A 70 -1.95 1.36 0.25
CA VAL A 70 -1.34 0.48 -0.76
C VAL A 70 -0.18 1.20 -1.43
N LYS A 71 1.03 0.66 -1.30
CA LYS A 71 2.19 1.21 -1.99
C LYS A 71 2.12 0.90 -3.48
N LEU A 72 2.47 1.88 -4.31
CA LEU A 72 2.54 1.71 -5.75
C LEU A 72 3.60 0.66 -6.13
N PRO A 73 3.36 -0.14 -7.19
CA PRO A 73 4.37 -0.99 -7.79
C PRO A 73 5.63 -0.21 -8.18
N ARG A 74 6.77 -0.91 -8.24
CA ARG A 74 8.05 -0.35 -8.68
C ARG A 74 7.98 0.22 -10.10
N SER A 75 7.24 -0.46 -10.99
CA SER A 75 6.97 0.01 -12.35
C SER A 75 6.36 1.43 -12.36
N LEU A 76 5.39 1.68 -11.48
CA LEU A 76 4.74 2.98 -11.37
C LEU A 76 5.58 4.02 -10.60
N SER A 77 6.26 3.62 -9.52
CA SER A 77 6.94 4.59 -8.62
C SER A 77 8.39 4.89 -8.98
N HIS A 78 9.12 3.92 -9.54
CA HIS A 78 10.56 4.02 -9.80
C HIS A 78 10.89 4.03 -11.28
N GLU A 79 10.22 3.20 -12.07
CA GLU A 79 10.53 3.03 -13.50
C GLU A 79 9.70 3.96 -14.39
N GLN A 80 8.66 4.59 -13.83
CA GLN A 80 7.78 5.53 -14.52
C GLN A 80 7.10 4.92 -15.76
N ARG A 81 6.60 3.68 -15.61
CA ARG A 81 5.91 2.91 -16.65
C ARG A 81 4.45 2.70 -16.28
N THR A 82 3.57 2.59 -17.27
CA THR A 82 2.12 2.44 -17.06
C THR A 82 1.62 1.01 -17.27
N ASP A 83 2.50 0.06 -17.60
CA ASP A 83 2.12 -1.32 -17.96
C ASP A 83 1.24 -1.99 -16.88
N ASP A 84 1.54 -1.69 -15.62
CA ASP A 84 0.88 -2.26 -14.45
C ASP A 84 -0.29 -1.42 -13.91
N LEU A 85 -0.54 -0.24 -14.48
CA LEU A 85 -1.47 0.73 -13.92
C LEU A 85 -2.91 0.20 -13.88
N ALA A 86 -3.37 -0.40 -14.98
CA ALA A 86 -4.72 -0.94 -15.07
C ALA A 86 -4.93 -2.09 -14.07
N ALA A 87 -3.99 -3.03 -14.01
CA ALA A 87 -4.04 -4.15 -13.06
C ALA A 87 -3.99 -3.67 -11.60
N PHE A 88 -3.16 -2.67 -11.30
CA PHE A 88 -3.10 -2.07 -9.98
C PHE A 88 -4.40 -1.38 -9.59
N ARG A 89 -5.01 -0.59 -10.48
CA ARG A 89 -6.29 0.08 -10.24
C ARG A 89 -7.41 -0.94 -9.99
N ASP A 90 -7.49 -1.97 -10.82
CA ASP A 90 -8.49 -3.03 -10.70
C ASP A 90 -8.39 -3.72 -9.33
N ALA A 91 -7.18 -4.08 -8.91
CA ALA A 91 -6.98 -4.70 -7.61
C ALA A 91 -7.36 -3.76 -6.44
N VAL A 92 -6.96 -2.50 -6.50
CA VAL A 92 -7.21 -1.51 -5.42
C VAL A 92 -8.69 -1.13 -5.34
N ALA A 93 -9.43 -1.20 -6.44
CA ALA A 93 -10.87 -0.95 -6.47
C ALA A 93 -11.63 -1.87 -5.49
N GLU A 94 -11.17 -3.09 -5.24
CA GLU A 94 -11.73 -3.98 -4.22
C GLU A 94 -11.75 -3.35 -2.82
N LEU A 95 -10.63 -2.72 -2.42
CA LEU A 95 -10.55 -2.06 -1.11
C LEU A 95 -11.36 -0.76 -1.09
N GLN A 96 -11.40 -0.04 -2.20
CA GLN A 96 -12.17 1.20 -2.34
C GLN A 96 -13.67 0.93 -2.22
N GLN A 97 -14.19 -0.07 -2.93
CA GLN A 97 -15.61 -0.47 -2.90
C GLN A 97 -16.04 -0.91 -1.48
N ARG A 98 -15.14 -1.57 -0.74
CA ARG A 98 -15.34 -2.00 0.65
C ARG A 98 -15.12 -0.88 1.68
N LYS A 99 -14.70 0.31 1.26
CA LYS A 99 -14.36 1.46 2.13
C LYS A 99 -13.21 1.17 3.10
N GLN A 100 -12.30 0.29 2.71
CA GLN A 100 -11.10 -0.10 3.48
C GLN A 100 -9.80 0.45 2.87
N LEU A 101 -9.90 1.31 1.85
CA LEU A 101 -8.75 2.02 1.29
C LEU A 101 -8.61 3.41 1.90
N MET A 102 -7.55 3.63 2.68
CA MET A 102 -7.20 4.96 3.19
C MET A 102 -6.47 5.80 2.16
N GLY A 103 -5.65 5.16 1.32
CA GLY A 103 -4.92 5.84 0.27
C GLY A 103 -3.81 5.00 -0.33
N LEU A 104 -3.06 5.65 -1.21
CA LEU A 104 -1.95 5.08 -1.95
C LEU A 104 -0.67 5.79 -1.58
N LEU A 105 0.44 5.06 -1.59
CA LEU A 105 1.77 5.62 -1.38
C LEU A 105 2.62 5.51 -2.65
N CYS A 106 2.97 6.66 -3.23
CA CYS A 106 4.01 6.77 -4.25
C CYS A 106 5.32 7.21 -3.61
N GLN A 107 6.14 6.23 -3.20
CA GLN A 107 7.48 6.49 -2.71
C GLN A 107 8.46 6.55 -3.89
N MET A 108 9.00 7.74 -4.17
CA MET A 108 9.96 7.95 -5.26
C MET A 108 11.36 7.44 -4.86
N PRO A 109 12.19 7.00 -5.82
CA PRO A 109 13.58 6.66 -5.55
C PRO A 109 14.41 7.90 -5.19
N GLN A 110 15.55 7.70 -4.54
CA GLN A 110 16.52 8.78 -4.28
C GLN A 110 17.07 9.41 -5.57
N SER A 111 17.05 8.69 -6.69
CA SER A 111 17.47 9.20 -8.00
C SER A 111 16.42 10.10 -8.68
N ALA A 112 15.24 10.29 -8.08
CA ALA A 112 14.22 11.18 -8.63
C ALA A 112 14.50 12.64 -8.22
N HIS A 113 15.15 13.39 -9.11
CA HIS A 113 15.42 14.82 -8.92
C HIS A 113 14.20 15.68 -9.25
N TYR A 114 14.19 16.93 -8.76
CA TYR A 114 13.22 17.95 -9.15
C TYR A 114 13.47 18.38 -10.60
N GLU A 115 12.77 17.73 -11.53
CA GLU A 115 12.89 17.98 -12.96
C GLU A 115 11.55 17.80 -13.67
N LYS A 116 11.45 18.32 -14.90
CA LYS A 116 10.22 18.27 -15.71
C LYS A 116 9.70 16.84 -15.90
N LYS A 117 10.59 15.85 -16.01
CA LYS A 117 10.23 14.44 -16.16
C LYS A 117 9.51 13.92 -14.91
N SER A 118 10.09 14.10 -13.72
CA SER A 118 9.48 13.72 -12.44
C SER A 118 8.13 14.41 -12.23
N LEU A 119 8.04 15.71 -12.51
CA LEU A 119 6.79 16.47 -12.38
C LEU A 119 5.71 15.95 -13.33
N ARG A 120 6.05 15.72 -14.61
CA ARG A 120 5.12 15.15 -15.58
C ARG A 120 4.64 13.77 -15.16
N TRP A 121 5.52 12.95 -14.59
CA TRP A 121 5.14 11.63 -14.10
C TRP A 121 4.16 11.70 -12.91
N LEU A 122 4.40 12.59 -11.94
CA LEU A 122 3.47 12.81 -10.83
C LEU A 122 2.11 13.36 -11.31
N GLN A 123 2.10 14.20 -12.35
CA GLN A 123 0.85 14.66 -12.99
C GLN A 123 0.07 13.50 -13.62
N ILE A 124 0.75 12.60 -14.33
CA ILE A 124 0.13 11.39 -14.89
C ILE A 124 -0.48 10.55 -13.77
N LEU A 125 0.29 10.21 -12.72
CA LEU A 125 -0.21 9.42 -11.60
C LEU A 125 -1.39 10.11 -10.90
N SER A 126 -1.33 11.43 -10.71
CA SER A 126 -2.41 12.20 -10.09
C SER A 126 -3.69 12.21 -10.94
N ALA A 127 -3.58 12.20 -12.27
CA ALA A 127 -4.74 12.13 -13.15
C ALA A 127 -5.34 10.71 -13.17
N GLU A 128 -4.48 9.70 -13.33
CA GLU A 128 -4.87 8.30 -13.43
C GLU A 128 -5.44 7.72 -12.13
N LEU A 129 -5.02 8.26 -10.97
CA LEU A 129 -5.47 7.83 -9.65
C LEU A 129 -6.31 8.92 -8.94
N SER A 130 -6.95 9.79 -9.72
CA SER A 130 -7.68 10.96 -9.22
C SER A 130 -8.87 10.63 -8.31
N ASP A 131 -9.41 9.41 -8.41
CA ASP A 131 -10.49 8.90 -7.56
C ASP A 131 -9.99 8.32 -6.21
N MET A 132 -8.67 8.33 -5.98
CA MET A 132 -8.02 7.77 -4.81
C MET A 132 -7.10 8.79 -4.15
N ARG A 133 -6.94 8.71 -2.83
CA ARG A 133 -6.00 9.58 -2.10
C ARG A 133 -4.56 9.14 -2.37
N LEU A 134 -3.82 9.87 -3.20
CA LEU A 134 -2.40 9.61 -3.46
C LEU A 134 -1.49 10.46 -2.56
N ALA A 135 -0.67 9.80 -1.75
CA ALA A 135 0.43 10.42 -1.00
C ALA A 135 1.75 10.19 -1.75
N VAL A 136 2.59 11.23 -1.83
CA VAL A 136 3.90 11.17 -2.49
C VAL A 136 4.99 11.35 -1.44
N GLU A 137 5.93 10.42 -1.39
CA GLU A 137 7.12 10.49 -0.54
C GLU A 137 8.35 10.73 -1.44
N LEU A 138 8.94 11.92 -1.32
CA LEU A 138 10.16 12.30 -2.03
C LEU A 138 11.38 11.91 -1.20
N ARG A 139 12.37 11.28 -1.84
CA ARG A 139 13.61 10.83 -1.19
C ARG A 139 14.86 11.57 -1.63
N HIS A 140 14.71 12.54 -2.52
CA HIS A 140 15.78 13.44 -2.94
C HIS A 140 15.54 14.84 -2.36
N ARG A 141 16.63 15.57 -2.07
CA ARG A 141 16.58 16.89 -1.42
C ARG A 141 16.07 18.03 -2.33
N SER A 142 16.36 17.92 -3.63
CA SER A 142 16.00 18.94 -4.63
C SER A 142 14.51 19.16 -4.74
#